data_AF-A0A954SCB9-F1
#
_entry.id   AF-A0A954SCB9-F1
#
_cell.length_a   1.000
_cell.length_b   1.000
_cell.length_c   1.000
_cell.angle_alpha   90.00
_cell.angle_beta   90.00
_cell.angle_gamma   90.00
#
_symmetry.space_group_name_H-M   'P 1'
#
loop_
_entity.id
_entity.type
_entity.pdbx_description
1 polymer ?
#
loop_
_entity_poly.entity_id
_entity_poly.type
_entity_poly.pdbx_seq_one_letter_code
_entity_poly.pdbx_strand_id
1 'polypeptide(L)'
;FGQPQREMACECERSSESNLSQALQMINGPTVHNKLRNEQGRIHQLMTAGKSDEEIIRALYLVAVCRQPNDAELQASLAHVANSENRQFALEDVGWAVLNSKEFLFQH
;
A
#
# COMPACT_ATOMS: atom_id res chain seq x y z
N PHE A 1 7.07 -11.33 53.90
CA PHE A 1 8.51 -11.17 53.70
C PHE A 1 8.93 -12.05 52.53
N GLY A 2 9.57 -11.45 51.51
CA GLY A 2 10.04 -12.16 50.32
C GLY A 2 9.50 -11.58 49.01
N GLN A 3 9.78 -10.30 48.73
CA GLN A 3 9.64 -9.78 47.36
C GLN A 3 10.70 -10.44 46.46
N PRO A 4 10.38 -10.84 45.22
CA PRO A 4 11.37 -11.30 44.27
C PRO A 4 12.25 -10.14 43.78
N GLN A 5 13.50 -10.47 43.46
CA GLN A 5 14.54 -9.56 42.98
C GLN A 5 14.15 -8.96 41.62
N ARG A 6 14.31 -7.63 41.50
CA ARG A 6 14.27 -6.91 40.23
C ARG A 6 15.54 -7.25 39.45
N GLU A 7 15.47 -8.21 38.54
CA GLU A 7 16.50 -8.41 37.54
C GLU A 7 15.88 -8.33 36.14
N MET A 8 16.18 -7.19 35.50
CA MET A 8 16.35 -7.00 34.06
C MET A 8 15.25 -7.53 33.15
N ALA A 9 14.28 -6.66 32.84
CA ALA A 9 13.57 -6.71 31.58
C ALA A 9 14.57 -6.42 30.45
N CYS A 10 15.27 -7.44 29.99
CA CYS A 10 15.98 -7.39 28.72
C CYS A 10 14.92 -7.51 27.62
N GLU A 11 14.54 -6.40 27.01
CA GLU A 11 13.72 -6.35 25.78
C GLU A 11 14.52 -6.68 24.51
N CYS A 12 15.70 -7.30 24.64
CA CYS A 12 16.38 -7.89 23.50
C CYS A 12 15.74 -9.26 23.20
N GLU A 13 15.24 -9.42 21.96
CA GLU A 13 14.60 -10.63 21.40
C GLU A 13 13.07 -10.71 21.43
N ARG A 14 12.38 -9.56 21.36
CA ARG A 14 11.14 -9.58 20.55
C ARG A 14 11.54 -9.61 19.09
N SER A 15 11.52 -10.81 18.53
CA SER A 15 11.57 -11.14 17.11
C SER A 15 10.45 -10.43 16.33
N SER A 16 10.63 -9.15 16.07
CA SER A 16 9.77 -8.32 15.22
C SER A 16 9.86 -8.70 13.73
N GLU A 17 10.92 -9.40 13.33
CA GLU A 17 11.11 -9.88 11.96
C GLU A 17 10.04 -10.90 11.52
N SER A 18 9.54 -11.73 12.43
CA SER A 18 8.51 -12.74 12.11
C SER A 18 7.15 -12.12 11.78
N ASN A 19 6.77 -11.03 12.46
CA ASN A 19 5.49 -10.36 12.24
C ASN A 19 5.54 -9.48 10.99
N LEU A 20 6.66 -8.76 10.78
CA LEU A 20 6.84 -7.94 9.59
C LEU A 20 6.87 -8.80 8.31
N SER A 21 7.55 -9.95 8.33
CA SER A 21 7.60 -10.86 7.18
C SER A 21 6.23 -11.46 6.85
N GLN A 22 5.43 -11.82 7.85
CA GLN A 22 4.05 -12.27 7.65
C GLN A 22 3.11 -11.13 7.22
N ALA A 23 3.28 -9.92 7.73
CA ALA A 23 2.55 -8.73 7.30
C ALA A 23 2.89 -8.37 5.85
N LEU A 24 4.17 -8.42 5.48
CA LEU A 24 4.66 -8.23 4.11
C LEU A 24 4.08 -9.28 3.16
N GLN A 25 3.98 -10.54 3.60
CA GLN A 25 3.40 -11.62 2.79
C GLN A 25 1.87 -11.53 2.68
N MET A 26 1.20 -10.90 3.65
CA MET A 26 -0.21 -10.51 3.53
C MET A 26 -0.42 -9.32 2.59
N ILE A 27 0.47 -8.32 2.62
CA ILE A 27 0.45 -7.13 1.74
C ILE A 27 0.74 -7.51 0.29
N ASN A 28 1.66 -8.46 0.07
CA ASN A 28 1.99 -9.04 -1.23
C ASN A 28 1.13 -10.26 -1.60
N GLY A 29 0.16 -10.62 -0.74
CA GLY A 29 -0.65 -11.81 -0.91
C GLY A 29 -1.72 -11.67 -2.01
N PRO A 30 -2.27 -12.79 -2.50
CA PRO A 30 -3.33 -12.79 -3.52
C PRO A 30 -4.56 -11.99 -3.10
N THR A 31 -4.78 -11.77 -1.80
CA THR A 31 -5.88 -10.99 -1.26
C THR A 31 -5.85 -9.51 -1.66
N VAL A 32 -4.69 -8.86 -1.58
CA VAL A 32 -4.54 -7.44 -1.99
C VAL A 32 -4.69 -7.32 -3.49
N HIS A 33 -4.03 -8.23 -4.22
CA HIS A 33 -4.14 -8.32 -5.68
C HIS A 33 -5.59 -8.48 -6.15
N ASN A 34 -6.33 -9.41 -5.54
CA ASN A 34 -7.74 -9.65 -5.88
C ASN A 34 -8.65 -8.46 -5.51
N LYS A 35 -8.33 -7.70 -4.47
CA LYS A 35 -9.08 -6.49 -4.09
C LYS A 35 -8.85 -5.34 -5.07
N LEU A 36 -7.62 -5.18 -5.59
CA LEU A 36 -7.31 -4.17 -6.59
C LEU A 36 -8.01 -4.47 -7.93
N ARG A 37 -8.07 -5.74 -8.32
CA ARG A 37 -8.69 -6.21 -9.57
C ARG A 37 -10.20 -6.43 -9.52
N ASN A 38 -10.84 -6.18 -8.38
CA ASN A 38 -12.26 -6.42 -8.23
C ASN A 38 -13.04 -5.42 -9.08
N GLU A 39 -13.98 -5.89 -9.91
CA GLU A 39 -14.89 -5.05 -10.71
C GLU A 39 -15.80 -4.17 -9.84
N GLN A 40 -16.06 -4.57 -8.60
CA GLN A 40 -16.75 -3.74 -7.61
C GLN A 40 -15.78 -2.86 -6.80
N GLY A 41 -14.48 -2.93 -7.10
CA GLY A 41 -13.41 -2.21 -6.42
C GLY A 41 -13.41 -0.72 -6.73
N ARG A 42 -12.74 0.04 -5.87
CA ARG A 42 -12.70 1.51 -5.95
C ARG A 42 -12.11 2.01 -7.27
N ILE A 43 -11.09 1.34 -7.81
CA ILE A 43 -10.48 1.70 -9.11
C ILE A 43 -11.54 1.64 -10.21
N HIS A 44 -12.24 0.51 -10.33
CA HIS A 44 -13.28 0.34 -11.32
C HIS A 44 -14.44 1.34 -11.13
N GLN A 45 -14.88 1.58 -9.88
CA GLN A 45 -15.92 2.57 -9.58
C GLN A 45 -15.53 3.99 -10.04
N LEU A 46 -14.28 4.41 -9.78
CA LEU A 46 -13.80 5.73 -10.18
C LEU A 46 -13.64 5.84 -11.70
N MET A 47 -13.20 4.76 -12.36
CA MET A 47 -13.13 4.70 -13.83
C MET A 47 -14.51 4.83 -14.46
N THR A 48 -15.50 4.06 -13.97
CA THR A 48 -16.89 4.10 -14.47
C THR A 48 -17.56 5.44 -14.16
N ALA A 49 -17.14 6.13 -13.10
CA ALA A 49 -17.55 7.50 -12.80
C ALA A 49 -16.88 8.56 -13.70
N GLY A 50 -16.06 8.16 -14.68
CA GLY A 50 -15.43 9.07 -15.65
C GLY A 50 -14.32 9.93 -15.06
N LYS A 51 -13.72 9.52 -13.93
CA LYS A 51 -12.62 10.25 -13.29
C LYS A 51 -11.35 10.21 -14.13
N SER A 52 -10.61 11.32 -14.09
CA SER A 52 -9.29 11.42 -14.72
C SER A 52 -8.25 10.55 -14.02
N ASP A 53 -7.18 10.20 -14.72
CA ASP A 53 -6.11 9.38 -14.14
C ASP A 53 -5.47 10.05 -12.92
N GLU A 54 -5.29 11.37 -12.97
CA GLU A 54 -4.79 12.17 -11.85
C GLU A 54 -5.69 12.05 -10.61
N GLU A 55 -7.01 12.17 -10.78
CA GLU A 55 -7.96 12.04 -9.67
C GLU A 55 -7.93 10.63 -9.08
N ILE A 56 -7.83 9.59 -9.92
CA ILE A 56 -7.78 8.21 -9.47
C ILE A 56 -6.48 7.96 -8.71
N ILE A 57 -5.34 8.39 -9.25
CA ILE A 57 -4.03 8.25 -8.60
C ILE A 57 -4.03 8.95 -7.24
N ARG A 58 -4.50 10.20 -7.15
CA ARG A 58 -4.61 10.91 -5.87
C ARG A 58 -5.49 10.18 -4.86
N ALA A 59 -6.62 9.64 -5.31
CA ALA A 59 -7.49 8.84 -4.46
C ALA A 59 -6.80 7.56 -3.95
N LEU A 60 -5.99 6.90 -4.79
CA LEU A 60 -5.21 5.72 -4.39
C LEU A 60 -4.17 6.06 -3.32
N TYR A 61 -3.42 7.15 -3.48
CA TYR A 61 -2.46 7.60 -2.47
C TYR A 61 -3.13 7.98 -1.15
N LEU A 62 -4.26 8.70 -1.19
CA LEU A 62 -5.01 9.02 0.02
C LEU A 62 -5.51 7.78 0.76
N VAL A 63 -5.93 6.74 0.04
CA VAL A 63 -6.46 5.51 0.65
C VAL A 63 -5.34 4.62 1.17
N ALA A 64 -4.22 4.55 0.47
CA ALA A 64 -3.11 3.67 0.82
C ALA A 64 -2.20 4.27 1.89
N VAL A 65 -1.83 5.55 1.77
CA VAL A 65 -0.81 6.19 2.62
C VAL A 65 -1.31 7.47 3.31
N CYS A 66 -2.62 7.74 3.28
CA CYS A 66 -3.26 8.87 3.99
C CYS A 66 -2.70 10.27 3.63
N ARG A 67 -2.08 10.43 2.47
CA ARG A 67 -1.55 11.72 1.97
C ARG A 67 -1.76 11.87 0.47
N GLN A 68 -1.59 13.09 -0.03
CA GLN A 68 -1.49 13.33 -1.47
C GLN A 68 -0.14 12.81 -2.00
N PRO A 69 -0.07 12.34 -3.26
CA PRO A 69 1.21 12.07 -3.91
C PRO A 69 1.98 13.38 -4.03
N ASN A 70 3.31 13.31 -3.93
CA ASN A 70 4.16 14.42 -4.32
C ASN A 70 4.23 14.52 -5.87
N ASP A 71 4.80 15.61 -6.39
CA ASP A 71 4.84 15.83 -7.83
C ASP A 71 5.61 14.74 -8.58
N ALA A 72 6.72 14.23 -8.02
CA ALA A 72 7.50 13.18 -8.66
C ALA A 72 6.73 11.85 -8.74
N GLU A 73 6.05 11.47 -7.68
CA GLU A 73 5.18 10.30 -7.59
C GLU A 73 4.00 10.38 -8.56
N LEU A 74 3.36 11.55 -8.63
CA LEU A 74 2.23 11.78 -9.50
C LEU A 74 2.66 11.68 -10.97
N GLN A 75 3.77 12.34 -11.34
CA GLN A 75 4.29 12.29 -12.71
C GLN A 75 4.74 10.88 -13.10
N ALA A 76 5.41 10.15 -12.22
CA ALA A 76 5.80 8.76 -12.47
C ALA A 76 4.58 7.85 -12.69
N SER A 77 3.54 8.01 -11.85
CA SER A 77 2.30 7.24 -11.95
C SER A 77 1.53 7.56 -13.25
N LEU A 78 1.41 8.84 -13.61
CA LEU A 78 0.78 9.28 -14.85
C LEU A 78 1.55 8.79 -16.09
N ALA A 79 2.88 8.86 -16.06
CA ALA A 79 3.72 8.35 -17.14
C ALA A 79 3.56 6.84 -17.30
N HIS A 80 3.45 6.08 -16.22
CA HIS A 80 3.18 4.65 -16.28
C HIS A 80 1.81 4.36 -16.93
N VAL A 81 0.75 5.06 -16.52
CA VAL A 81 -0.59 4.90 -17.10
C VAL A 81 -0.61 5.27 -18.58
N ALA A 82 0.06 6.36 -18.97
CA ALA A 82 0.12 6.82 -20.36
C ALA A 82 0.89 5.87 -21.29
N ASN A 83 1.87 5.13 -20.78
CA ASN A 83 2.67 4.17 -21.56
C ASN A 83 2.05 2.76 -21.62
N SER A 84 0.90 2.54 -20.98
CA SER A 84 0.25 1.24 -20.90
C SER A 84 -0.92 1.13 -21.88
N GLU A 85 -1.03 -0.01 -22.56
CA GLU A 85 -2.13 -0.27 -23.49
C GLU A 85 -3.47 -0.49 -22.77
N ASN A 86 -3.42 -0.90 -21.51
CA ASN A 86 -4.59 -1.14 -20.68
C ASN A 86 -4.61 -0.20 -19.47
N ARG A 87 -5.42 0.85 -19.59
CA ARG A 87 -5.62 1.86 -18.54
C ARG A 87 -6.01 1.26 -17.19
N GLN A 88 -6.91 0.27 -17.17
CA GLN A 88 -7.36 -0.36 -15.94
C GLN A 88 -6.21 -1.08 -15.25
N PHE A 89 -5.50 -1.91 -16.00
CA PHE A 89 -4.36 -2.67 -15.49
C PHE A 89 -3.26 -1.74 -14.95
N ALA A 90 -2.99 -0.63 -15.63
CA ALA A 90 -1.98 0.34 -15.19
C ALA A 90 -2.37 1.02 -13.87
N LEU A 91 -3.65 1.36 -13.67
CA LEU A 91 -4.13 1.94 -12.42
C LEU A 91 -4.11 0.92 -11.27
N GLU A 92 -4.40 -0.35 -11.55
CA GLU A 92 -4.24 -1.44 -10.60
C GLU A 92 -2.77 -1.63 -10.19
N ASP A 93 -1.84 -1.53 -11.15
CA ASP A 93 -0.40 -1.64 -10.92
C ASP A 93 0.14 -0.46 -10.10
N VAL A 94 -0.33 0.77 -10.37
CA VAL A 94 -0.04 1.93 -9.51
C VAL A 94 -0.54 1.68 -8.08
N GLY A 95 -1.76 1.18 -7.91
CA GLY A 95 -2.29 0.83 -6.58
C GLY A 95 -1.43 -0.22 -5.86
N TRP A 96 -0.95 -1.22 -6.59
CA TRP A 96 -0.03 -2.23 -6.08
C TRP A 96 1.33 -1.62 -5.69
N ALA A 97 1.90 -0.76 -6.53
CA ALA A 97 3.17 -0.10 -6.28
C ALA A 97 3.13 0.81 -5.03
N VAL A 98 2.03 1.53 -4.83
CA VAL A 98 1.84 2.38 -3.64
C VAL A 98 1.74 1.53 -2.36
N LEU A 99 0.99 0.43 -2.40
CA LEU A 99 0.85 -0.49 -1.26
C LEU A 99 2.16 -1.24 -0.93
N ASN A 100 3.06 -1.39 -1.90
CA ASN A 100 4.37 -2.00 -1.71
C ASN A 100 5.51 -0.98 -1.53
N SER A 101 5.18 0.30 -1.45
CA SER A 101 6.16 1.35 -1.20
C SER A 101 6.75 1.22 0.20
N LYS A 102 8.03 1.61 0.35
CA LYS A 102 8.70 1.62 1.66
C LYS A 102 7.96 2.49 2.69
N GLU A 103 7.24 3.52 2.24
CA GLU A 103 6.43 4.35 3.15
C GLU A 103 5.27 3.58 3.76
N PHE A 104 4.55 2.77 2.98
CA PHE A 104 3.50 1.91 3.52
C PHE A 104 4.06 0.84 4.48
N LEU A 105 5.26 0.34 4.20
CA LEU A 105 5.86 -0.78 4.95
C LEU A 105 6.60 -0.37 6.23
N PHE A 106 7.04 0.89 6.34
CA PHE A 106 7.89 1.34 7.45
C PHE A 106 7.34 2.57 8.21
N GLN A 107 6.27 3.22 7.76
CA GLN A 107 5.62 4.34 8.47
C GLN A 107 4.22 4.02 9.03
N HIS A 108 3.84 2.74 9.13
CA HIS A 108 2.65 2.28 9.86
C HIS A 108 2.92 1.00 10.65
#